data_AF-A0A3D0SSP4-F1
#
_entry.id   AF-A0A3D0SSP4-F1
#
_cell.length_a   1.000
_cell.length_b   1.000
_cell.length_c   1.000
_cell.angle_alpha   90.00
_cell.angle_beta   90.00
_cell.angle_gamma   90.00
#
_symmetry.space_group_name_H-M   'P 1'
#
loop_
_entity.id
_entity.type
_entity.pdbx_description
1 polymer ?
#
loop_
_entity_poly.entity_id
_entity_poly.type
_entity_poly.pdbx_seq_one_letter_code
_entity_poly.pdbx_strand_id
1 'polypeptide(L)'
;MVIQFIALLFLFSSSMTSAYAGNAWSKIGYPLAGRPQVIGSYAAGCIAGAVALPLVGDGYQVMRASRNRYYGHPLLIRFIEEQGRQAAGHGNRLLIGDLGQPRGGPMPNGHRSHQSGLDVDVWFLQQPRDRVLSRTDIERIDMLPMVRAT
;
A
#
# COMPACT_ATOMS: atom_id res chain seq x y z
N MET A 1 47.72 -33.41 45.23
CA MET A 1 46.26 -33.55 45.18
C MET A 1 45.64 -32.15 45.14
N VAL A 2 45.49 -31.52 43.96
CA VAL A 2 44.72 -30.27 43.79
C VAL A 2 44.07 -30.28 42.39
N ILE A 3 42.78 -30.61 42.43
CA ILE A 3 41.61 -30.30 41.58
C ILE A 3 41.87 -29.69 40.18
N GLN A 4 41.49 -30.47 39.16
CA GLN A 4 41.42 -30.10 37.74
C GLN A 4 40.20 -29.21 37.47
N PHE A 5 40.42 -28.05 36.85
CA PHE A 5 39.35 -27.17 36.34
C PHE A 5 38.73 -27.80 35.08
N ILE A 6 37.44 -28.14 35.12
CA ILE A 6 36.63 -28.41 33.92
C ILE A 6 35.53 -27.36 33.90
N ALA A 7 35.73 -26.31 33.08
CA ALA A 7 34.69 -25.35 32.76
C ALA A 7 33.77 -25.97 31.69
N LEU A 8 32.57 -26.39 32.10
CA LEU A 8 31.55 -26.94 31.22
C LEU A 8 30.89 -25.79 30.44
N LEU A 9 31.33 -25.58 29.20
CA LEU A 9 30.76 -24.58 28.30
C LEU A 9 29.41 -25.10 27.76
N PHE A 10 28.30 -24.71 28.38
CA PHE A 10 26.97 -24.97 27.85
C PHE A 10 26.73 -24.08 26.62
N LEU A 11 26.90 -24.65 25.42
CA LEU A 11 26.42 -24.06 24.18
C LEU A 11 24.89 -24.10 24.17
N PHE A 12 24.26 -22.97 24.51
CA PHE A 12 22.83 -22.76 24.30
C PHE A 12 22.57 -22.66 22.80
N SER A 13 22.26 -23.80 22.17
CA SER A 13 21.75 -23.84 20.80
C SER A 13 20.33 -23.26 20.80
N SER A 14 20.21 -21.93 20.68
CA SER A 14 18.94 -21.29 20.39
C SER A 14 18.49 -21.72 19.00
N SER A 15 17.58 -22.70 18.93
CA SER A 15 16.82 -22.97 17.72
C SER A 15 16.00 -21.71 17.41
N MET A 16 16.53 -20.85 16.54
CA MET A 16 15.72 -19.80 15.91
C MET A 16 14.75 -20.51 14.97
N THR A 17 13.60 -20.91 15.51
CA THR A 17 12.43 -21.15 14.69
C THR A 17 12.13 -19.81 14.01
N SER A 18 12.44 -19.73 12.71
CA SER A 18 11.93 -18.66 11.88
C SER A 18 10.42 -18.79 11.90
N ALA A 19 9.77 -18.07 12.82
CA ALA A 19 8.35 -17.86 12.73
C ALA A 19 8.16 -17.18 11.39
N TYR A 20 7.59 -17.91 10.42
CA TYR A 20 7.01 -17.29 9.25
C TYR A 20 5.85 -16.43 9.77
N ALA A 21 6.19 -15.25 10.26
CA ALA A 21 5.24 -14.28 10.77
C ALA A 21 4.46 -13.85 9.53
N GLY A 22 3.31 -14.51 9.31
CA GLY A 22 2.42 -14.16 8.21
C GLY A 22 2.19 -12.64 8.20
N ASN A 23 1.95 -12.07 7.01
CA ASN A 23 1.92 -10.62 6.84
C ASN A 23 0.84 -9.95 7.70
N ALA A 24 1.22 -9.49 8.90
CA ALA A 24 0.31 -8.89 9.87
C ALA A 24 -0.23 -7.54 9.38
N TRP A 25 0.52 -6.84 8.53
CA TRP A 25 0.10 -5.58 7.92
C TRP A 25 -1.21 -5.72 7.15
N SER A 26 -1.35 -6.81 6.39
CA SER A 26 -2.54 -7.08 5.58
C SER A 26 -3.76 -7.53 6.36
N LYS A 27 -3.61 -7.85 7.65
CA LYS A 27 -4.73 -8.20 8.53
C LYS A 27 -5.33 -6.98 9.21
N ILE A 28 -4.66 -5.83 9.16
CA ILE A 28 -5.11 -4.60 9.80
C ILE A 28 -6.04 -3.86 8.84
N GLY A 29 -7.30 -3.71 9.27
CA GLY A 29 -8.35 -3.09 8.46
C GLY A 29 -8.41 -1.56 8.53
N TYR A 30 -7.72 -0.93 9.48
CA TYR A 30 -7.89 0.50 9.80
C TYR A 30 -6.59 1.22 10.17
N PRO A 31 -6.49 2.53 9.91
CA PRO A 31 -5.29 3.30 10.22
C PRO A 31 -4.96 3.35 11.70
N LEU A 32 -3.68 3.53 12.02
CA LEU A 32 -3.29 3.93 13.37
C LEU A 32 -3.62 5.41 13.54
N ALA A 33 -4.50 5.74 14.48
CA ALA A 33 -4.84 7.13 14.80
C ALA A 33 -3.62 7.91 15.31
N GLY A 34 -3.59 9.21 15.04
CA GLY A 34 -2.51 10.09 15.47
C GLY A 34 -2.02 11.01 14.36
N ARG A 35 -0.90 11.68 14.61
CA ARG A 35 -0.26 12.55 13.61
C ARG A 35 0.28 11.69 12.46
N PRO A 36 0.15 12.14 11.20
CA PRO A 36 0.78 11.48 10.07
C PRO A 36 2.29 11.38 10.26
N GLN A 37 2.83 10.18 10.19
CA GLN A 37 4.27 9.94 10.28
C GLN A 37 4.67 8.83 9.32
N VAL A 38 5.54 9.18 8.39
CA VAL A 38 6.20 8.23 7.50
C VAL A 38 7.43 7.67 8.19
N ILE A 39 7.57 6.35 8.21
CA ILE A 39 8.65 5.65 8.91
C ILE A 39 9.34 4.71 7.92
N GLY A 40 10.67 4.82 7.82
CA GLY A 40 11.46 3.98 6.93
C GLY A 40 11.43 4.43 5.46
N SER A 41 11.61 3.48 4.55
CA SER A 41 11.68 3.72 3.10
C SER A 41 10.44 3.18 2.36
N TYR A 42 10.32 3.48 1.07
CA TYR A 42 9.20 3.03 0.22
C TYR A 42 8.98 1.51 0.24
N ALA A 43 10.05 0.71 0.35
CA ALA A 43 10.02 -0.76 0.30
C ALA A 43 10.46 -1.44 1.61
N ALA A 44 10.62 -0.66 2.68
CA ALA A 44 10.91 -1.14 4.03
C ALA A 44 10.45 -0.06 5.02
N GLY A 45 9.14 0.10 5.15
CA GLY A 45 8.56 1.21 5.89
C GLY A 45 7.15 0.95 6.38
N CYS A 46 6.60 1.94 7.08
CA CYS A 46 5.21 1.96 7.53
C CYS A 46 4.72 3.40 7.68
N ILE A 47 3.44 3.55 8.01
CA ILE A 47 2.84 4.87 8.26
C ILE A 47 1.88 4.83 9.46
N ALA A 48 2.00 5.83 10.33
CA ALA A 48 0.99 6.19 11.31
C ALA A 48 0.18 7.39 10.82
N GLY A 49 -1.07 7.54 11.26
CA GLY A 49 -1.94 8.66 10.88
C GLY A 49 -2.26 8.70 9.38
N ALA A 50 -2.27 7.53 8.71
CA ALA A 50 -2.66 7.44 7.31
C ALA A 50 -4.15 7.80 7.13
N VAL A 51 -4.46 8.42 6.00
CA VAL A 51 -5.82 8.83 5.64
C VAL A 51 -6.28 8.04 4.42
N ALA A 52 -7.55 7.67 4.41
CA ALA A 52 -8.16 7.01 3.26
C ALA A 52 -8.46 8.04 2.15
N LEU A 53 -8.10 7.71 0.92
CA LEU A 53 -8.59 8.42 -0.26
C LEU A 53 -10.10 8.14 -0.43
N PRO A 54 -10.97 9.15 -0.64
CA PRO A 54 -12.35 8.91 -1.02
C PRO A 54 -12.44 8.04 -2.27
N LEU A 55 -13.29 7.00 -2.26
CA LEU A 55 -13.34 6.02 -3.37
C LEU A 55 -13.73 6.65 -4.72
N VAL A 56 -14.47 7.75 -4.69
CA VAL A 56 -14.82 8.57 -5.85
C VAL A 56 -14.59 10.03 -5.46
N GLY A 57 -13.81 10.74 -6.25
CA GLY A 57 -13.66 12.19 -6.14
C GLY A 57 -13.91 12.90 -7.46
N ASP A 58 -13.65 14.21 -7.49
CA ASP A 58 -13.76 15.01 -8.72
C ASP A 58 -12.61 14.65 -9.67
N GLY A 59 -12.94 13.94 -10.75
CA GLY A 59 -11.98 13.52 -11.77
C GLY A 59 -11.07 12.34 -11.42
N TYR A 60 -11.37 11.57 -10.35
CA TYR A 60 -10.70 10.29 -10.11
C TYR A 60 -11.61 9.24 -9.45
N GLN A 61 -11.28 7.96 -9.59
CA GLN A 61 -11.96 6.84 -8.92
C GLN A 61 -10.96 5.75 -8.54
N VAL A 62 -11.13 5.17 -7.35
CA VAL A 62 -10.31 4.09 -6.83
C VAL A 62 -10.72 2.75 -7.46
N MET A 63 -9.71 2.01 -7.92
CA MET A 63 -9.82 0.65 -8.46
C MET A 63 -9.49 -0.38 -7.39
N ARG A 64 -10.04 -1.59 -7.52
CA ARG A 64 -9.74 -2.73 -6.63
C ARG A 64 -9.87 -2.38 -5.13
N ALA A 65 -10.89 -1.57 -4.77
CA ALA A 65 -11.10 -1.09 -3.41
C ALA A 65 -11.24 -2.23 -2.37
N SER A 66 -11.69 -3.41 -2.80
CA SER A 66 -11.74 -4.63 -1.99
C SER A 66 -10.40 -5.03 -1.37
N ARG A 67 -9.26 -4.62 -1.96
CA ARG A 67 -7.91 -4.90 -1.44
C ARG A 67 -7.55 -4.10 -0.19
N ASN A 68 -8.32 -3.06 0.15
CA ASN A 68 -8.05 -2.15 1.27
C ASN A 68 -6.68 -1.45 1.19
N ARG A 69 -6.31 -0.99 -0.02
CA ARG A 69 -5.01 -0.34 -0.33
C ARG A 69 -5.16 1.10 -0.82
N TYR A 70 -6.08 1.87 -0.23
CA TYR A 70 -6.35 3.26 -0.64
C TYR A 70 -5.97 4.27 0.47
N TYR A 71 -4.92 3.96 1.22
CA TYR A 71 -4.46 4.78 2.35
C TYR A 71 -3.09 5.38 2.07
N GLY A 72 -2.86 6.59 2.56
CA GLY A 72 -1.59 7.26 2.40
C GLY A 72 -1.40 8.43 3.34
N HIS A 73 -0.26 9.08 3.21
CA HIS A 73 0.01 10.35 3.87
C HIS A 73 -0.95 11.44 3.34
N PRO A 74 -1.43 12.39 4.15
CA PRO A 74 -2.35 13.43 3.68
C PRO A 74 -1.86 14.23 2.47
N LEU A 75 -0.53 14.41 2.34
CA LEU A 75 0.06 15.04 1.15
C LEU A 75 -0.14 14.21 -0.12
N LEU A 76 -0.03 12.88 -0.04
CA LEU A 76 -0.32 11.98 -1.17
C LEU A 76 -1.80 12.04 -1.55
N ILE A 77 -2.69 12.03 -0.55
CA ILE A 77 -4.14 12.14 -0.78
C ILE A 77 -4.46 13.44 -1.51
N ARG A 78 -3.93 14.57 -1.01
CA ARG A 78 -4.13 15.87 -1.66
C ARG A 78 -3.56 15.92 -3.07
N PHE A 79 -2.38 15.35 -3.30
CA PHE A 79 -1.79 15.24 -4.63
C PHE A 79 -2.74 14.51 -5.59
N ILE A 80 -3.32 13.37 -5.19
CA ILE A 80 -4.25 12.63 -6.03
C ILE A 80 -5.52 13.43 -6.33
N GLU A 81 -6.08 14.11 -5.33
CA GLU A 81 -7.25 14.98 -5.51
C GLU A 81 -6.97 16.16 -6.45
N GLU A 82 -5.79 16.77 -6.37
CA GLU A 82 -5.33 17.83 -7.26
C GLU A 82 -5.16 17.33 -8.70
N GLN A 83 -4.55 16.16 -8.89
CA GLN A 83 -4.42 15.54 -10.21
C GLN A 83 -5.79 15.11 -10.78
N GLY A 84 -6.71 14.64 -9.92
CA GLY A 84 -8.09 14.34 -10.30
C GLY A 84 -8.80 15.58 -10.83
N ARG A 85 -8.73 16.71 -10.10
CA ARG A 85 -9.33 17.97 -10.57
C ARG A 85 -8.74 18.45 -11.89
N GLN A 86 -7.43 18.31 -12.09
CA GLN A 86 -6.79 18.61 -13.37
C GLN A 86 -7.34 17.72 -14.49
N ALA A 87 -7.43 16.40 -14.28
CA ALA A 87 -8.01 15.48 -15.26
C ALA A 87 -9.48 15.81 -15.57
N ALA A 88 -10.26 16.15 -14.56
CA ALA A 88 -11.64 16.61 -14.74
C ALA A 88 -11.73 17.88 -15.60
N GLY A 89 -10.79 18.82 -15.47
CA GLY A 89 -10.68 20.01 -16.32
C GLY A 89 -10.47 19.68 -17.80
N HIS A 90 -9.89 18.50 -18.09
CA HIS A 90 -9.73 17.96 -19.45
C HIS A 90 -10.86 17.00 -19.87
N GLY A 91 -11.94 16.90 -19.09
CA GLY A 91 -13.06 16.00 -19.39
C GLY A 91 -12.80 14.53 -19.05
N ASN A 92 -11.73 14.23 -18.30
CA ASN A 92 -11.31 12.88 -17.96
C ASN A 92 -11.51 12.54 -16.47
N ARG A 93 -11.47 11.24 -16.18
CA ARG A 93 -11.41 10.65 -14.85
C ARG A 93 -10.22 9.69 -14.77
N LEU A 94 -9.36 9.94 -13.79
CA LEU A 94 -8.24 9.06 -13.45
C LEU A 94 -8.75 7.80 -12.75
N LEU A 95 -8.14 6.66 -13.06
CA LEU A 95 -8.37 5.41 -12.34
C LEU A 95 -7.15 5.16 -11.44
N ILE A 96 -7.36 5.17 -10.13
CA ILE A 96 -6.32 5.11 -9.11
C ILE A 96 -6.21 3.67 -8.62
N GLY A 97 -5.02 3.08 -8.73
CA GLY A 97 -4.70 1.73 -8.29
C GLY A 97 -4.32 1.67 -6.82
N ASP A 98 -3.34 0.82 -6.49
CA ASP A 98 -2.89 0.62 -5.12
C ASP A 98 -2.14 1.89 -4.62
N LEU A 99 -2.53 2.39 -3.46
CA LEU A 99 -1.70 3.21 -2.57
C LEU A 99 -1.08 2.26 -1.53
N GLY A 100 -1.07 2.62 -0.24
CA GLY A 100 -0.67 1.76 0.86
C GLY A 100 -1.85 1.09 1.58
N GLN A 101 -1.52 0.06 2.37
CA GLN A 101 -2.41 -0.52 3.39
C GLN A 101 -2.66 0.49 4.52
N PRO A 102 -3.64 0.27 5.43
CA PRO A 102 -4.02 1.27 6.44
C PRO A 102 -2.90 1.74 7.37
N ARG A 103 -1.86 0.90 7.58
CA ARG A 103 -0.66 1.24 8.35
C ARG A 103 0.63 1.10 7.53
N GLY A 104 0.52 1.02 6.21
CA GLY A 104 1.65 0.76 5.32
C GLY A 104 2.16 -0.67 5.43
N GLY A 105 3.48 -0.85 5.38
CA GLY A 105 4.13 -2.15 5.48
C GLY A 105 4.04 -3.02 4.22
N PRO A 106 4.79 -4.15 4.17
CA PRO A 106 4.80 -5.04 3.03
C PRO A 106 3.42 -5.52 2.62
N MET A 107 3.17 -5.59 1.32
CA MET A 107 1.95 -6.17 0.75
C MET A 107 2.07 -7.70 0.63
N PRO A 108 0.95 -8.45 0.64
CA PRO A 108 0.99 -9.91 0.49
C PRO A 108 1.30 -10.34 -0.95
N ASN A 109 1.11 -9.44 -1.92
CA ASN A 109 1.39 -9.64 -3.34
C ASN A 109 1.48 -8.27 -4.05
N GLY A 110 2.01 -8.27 -5.28
CA GLY A 110 2.15 -7.07 -6.09
C GLY A 110 3.46 -6.34 -5.83
N HIS A 111 3.36 -5.05 -5.47
CA HIS A 111 4.50 -4.15 -5.37
C HIS A 111 5.37 -4.45 -4.15
N ARG A 112 6.69 -4.26 -4.32
CA ARG A 112 7.64 -4.29 -3.18
C ARG A 112 7.63 -2.98 -2.39
N SER A 113 7.28 -1.86 -3.02
CA SER A 113 7.12 -0.53 -2.42
C SER A 113 5.71 -0.33 -1.83
N HIS A 114 5.19 0.90 -1.77
CA HIS A 114 3.88 1.27 -1.21
C HIS A 114 3.76 1.06 0.30
N GLN A 115 4.88 0.92 0.99
CA GLN A 115 4.89 0.62 2.43
C GLN A 115 4.83 1.87 3.29
N SER A 116 5.25 3.02 2.78
CA SER A 116 5.42 4.27 3.53
C SER A 116 4.23 5.23 3.40
N GLY A 117 3.23 4.90 2.59
CA GLY A 117 2.09 5.78 2.32
C GLY A 117 2.40 6.97 1.40
N LEU A 118 3.44 6.85 0.56
CA LEU A 118 3.90 7.90 -0.36
C LEU A 118 3.85 7.49 -1.84
N ASP A 119 3.46 6.25 -2.13
CA ASP A 119 3.36 5.71 -3.49
C ASP A 119 1.88 5.60 -3.93
N VAL A 120 1.62 5.80 -5.21
CA VAL A 120 0.31 5.60 -5.83
C VAL A 120 0.47 5.05 -7.25
N ASP A 121 -0.27 4.00 -7.57
CA ASP A 121 -0.42 3.57 -8.95
C ASP A 121 -1.54 4.35 -9.64
N VAL A 122 -1.27 4.83 -10.86
CA VAL A 122 -2.27 5.49 -11.70
C VAL A 122 -2.39 4.69 -13.00
N TRP A 123 -3.60 4.24 -13.32
CA TRP A 123 -3.82 3.50 -14.55
C TRP A 123 -3.78 4.44 -15.75
N PHE A 124 -3.17 3.99 -16.84
CA PHE A 124 -3.20 4.71 -18.12
C PHE A 124 -4.55 4.59 -18.86
N LEU A 125 -5.43 3.71 -18.39
CA LEU A 125 -6.83 3.70 -18.80
C LEU A 125 -7.56 4.90 -18.16
N GLN A 126 -8.05 5.80 -18.99
CA GLN A 126 -8.88 6.93 -18.56
C GLN A 126 -10.35 6.68 -18.89
N GLN A 127 -11.25 7.27 -18.10
CA GLN A 127 -12.68 7.30 -18.37
C GLN A 127 -13.14 8.75 -18.63
N PRO A 128 -14.26 8.98 -19.31
CA PRO A 128 -14.91 10.28 -19.31
C PRO A 128 -15.20 10.75 -17.87
N ARG A 129 -15.08 12.05 -17.60
CA ARG A 129 -15.27 12.64 -16.25
C ARG A 129 -16.58 12.21 -15.60
N ASP A 130 -17.65 12.19 -16.38
CA ASP A 130 -19.02 11.90 -15.99
C ASP A 130 -19.31 10.39 -15.85
N ARG A 131 -18.37 9.53 -16.26
CA ARG A 131 -18.50 8.08 -16.10
C ARG A 131 -17.86 7.61 -14.79
N VAL A 132 -18.71 7.28 -13.83
CA VAL A 132 -18.32 6.54 -12.61
C VAL A 132 -18.56 5.06 -12.84
N LEU A 133 -17.53 4.24 -12.66
CA LEU A 133 -17.60 2.78 -12.80
C LEU A 133 -18.38 2.17 -11.63
N SER A 134 -19.11 1.08 -11.88
CA SER A 134 -19.81 0.35 -10.82
C SER A 134 -18.81 -0.35 -9.89
N ARG A 135 -19.28 -0.78 -8.71
CA ARG A 135 -18.45 -1.57 -7.77
C ARG A 135 -17.92 -2.85 -8.42
N THR A 136 -18.72 -3.51 -9.26
CA THR A 136 -18.28 -4.71 -9.97
C THR A 136 -17.20 -4.38 -11.00
N ASP A 137 -17.34 -3.26 -11.71
CA ASP A 137 -16.41 -2.85 -12.76
C ASP A 137 -15.04 -2.49 -12.20
N ILE A 138 -14.98 -1.72 -11.09
CA ILE A 138 -13.70 -1.36 -10.45
C ILE A 138 -12.93 -2.59 -9.94
N GLU A 139 -13.62 -3.72 -9.72
CA GLU A 139 -13.04 -4.97 -9.26
C GLU A 139 -12.67 -5.94 -10.39
N ARG A 140 -13.22 -5.77 -11.60
CA ARG A 140 -13.06 -6.72 -12.71
C ARG A 140 -12.39 -6.17 -13.96
N ILE A 141 -12.51 -4.87 -14.26
CA ILE A 141 -11.82 -4.28 -15.42
C ILE A 141 -10.33 -4.43 -15.18
N ASP A 142 -9.60 -5.00 -16.14
CA ASP A 142 -8.14 -5.08 -16.10
C ASP A 142 -7.50 -3.97 -16.94
N MET A 143 -6.26 -3.62 -16.60
CA MET A 143 -5.47 -2.70 -17.40
C MET A 143 -4.98 -3.42 -18.66
N LEU A 144 -5.20 -2.80 -19.83
CA LEU A 144 -4.63 -3.29 -21.08
C LEU A 144 -3.11 -3.07 -21.08
N PRO A 145 -2.31 -4.03 -21.58
CA PRO A 145 -0.86 -3.87 -21.65
C PRO A 145 -0.50 -2.72 -22.61
N MET A 146 0.35 -1.81 -22.14
CA MET A 146 0.85 -0.68 -22.94
C MET A 146 2.08 -1.04 -23.78
N VAL A 147 2.64 -2.24 -23.56
CA VAL A 147 3.81 -2.76 -24.26
C VAL A 147 3.44 -4.09 -24.90
N ARG A 148 4.07 -4.41 -26.04
CA ARG A 148 3.98 -5.74 -26.65
C ARG A 148 5.09 -6.61 -26.11
N ALA A 149 4.76 -7.82 -25.69
CA ALA A 149 5.76 -8.84 -25.43
C ALA A 149 6.38 -9.25 -26.78
N THR A 150 7.71 -9.14 -26.87
CA THR A 150 8.51 -9.68 -27.98
C THR A 150 8.76 -11.16 -27.77
#